data_AF-A0A848YGP8-F1
#
_entry.id   AF-A0A848YGP8-F1
#
_cell.length_a   1.000
_cell.length_b   1.000
_cell.length_c   1.000
_cell.angle_alpha   90.00
_cell.angle_beta   90.00
_cell.angle_gamma   90.00
#
_symmetry.space_group_name_H-M   'P 1'
#
loop_
_entity.id
_entity.type
_entity.pdbx_description
1 polymer ?
#
loop_
_entity_poly.entity_id
_entity_poly.type
_entity_poly.pdbx_seq_one_letter_code
_entity_poly.pdbx_strand_id
1 'polypeptide(L)'
;MVIMLGMNVAGFYLTGVLPPIVAAALAFLSPCFFFISLFSNARARADYFAIAAGVLLLPFCLELVPDYDLAVAGLVGGTLAFVAGRSRRAPV
;
A
#
# COMPACT_ATOMS: atom_id res chain seq x y z
N MET A 1 8.09 -19.87 13.66
CA MET A 1 8.97 -18.79 14.15
C MET A 1 10.42 -18.96 13.69
N VAL A 2 11.07 -20.10 13.95
CA VAL A 2 12.47 -20.37 13.53
C VAL A 2 12.70 -20.22 12.02
N ILE A 3 11.78 -20.74 11.19
CA ILE A 3 11.88 -20.64 9.73
C ILE A 3 11.84 -19.18 9.23
N MET A 4 10.97 -18.34 9.80
CA MET A 4 10.87 -16.91 9.42
C MET A 4 12.13 -16.14 9.81
N LEU A 5 12.67 -16.41 11.00
CA LEU A 5 13.94 -15.84 11.45
C LEU A 5 15.08 -16.24 10.51
N GLY A 6 15.16 -17.52 10.14
CA GLY A 6 16.17 -18.03 9.20
C GLY A 6 16.09 -17.35 7.83
N MET A 7 14.88 -17.16 7.28
CA MET A 7 14.68 -16.48 5.99
C MET A 7 15.08 -15.00 6.03
N ASN A 8 14.74 -14.29 7.12
CA ASN A 8 15.07 -12.87 7.25
C ASN A 8 16.58 -12.66 7.38
N VAL A 9 17.25 -13.45 8.22
CA VAL A 9 18.71 -13.42 8.38
C VAL A 9 19.41 -13.75 7.06
N ALA A 10 18.99 -14.80 6.35
CA ALA A 10 19.55 -15.12 5.04
C ALA A 10 19.41 -13.97 4.04
N GLY A 11 18.22 -13.32 3.98
CA GLY A 11 17.99 -12.16 3.14
C GLY A 11 18.86 -10.95 3.48
N PHE A 12 19.08 -10.69 4.77
CA PHE A 12 19.95 -9.60 5.23
C PHE A 12 21.40 -9.77 4.74
N TYR A 13 21.95 -10.97 4.84
CA TYR A 13 23.30 -11.22 4.32
C TYR A 13 23.36 -11.20 2.80
N LEU A 14 22.34 -11.75 2.13
CA LEU A 14 22.29 -11.79 0.66
C LEU A 14 22.26 -10.38 0.07
N THR A 15 21.45 -9.49 0.64
CA THR A 15 21.36 -8.08 0.20
C THR A 15 22.67 -7.31 0.34
N GLY A 16 23.55 -7.68 1.27
CA GLY A 16 24.90 -7.11 1.40
C GLY A 16 25.86 -7.48 0.27
N VAL A 17 25.55 -8.52 -0.52
CA VAL A 17 26.37 -8.96 -1.67
C VAL A 17 25.88 -8.36 -2.99
N LEU A 18 24.62 -7.89 -3.03
CA LEU A 18 24.03 -7.30 -4.24
C LEU A 18 24.47 -5.84 -4.42
N PRO A 19 24.52 -5.32 -5.66
CA PRO A 19 24.64 -3.89 -5.89
C PRO A 19 23.50 -3.13 -5.17
N PRO A 20 23.78 -1.98 -4.53
CA PRO A 20 22.79 -1.27 -3.70
C PRO A 20 21.45 -0.99 -4.40
N ILE A 21 21.51 -0.66 -5.70
CA ILE A 21 20.32 -0.39 -6.52
C ILE A 21 19.41 -1.61 -6.66
N VAL A 22 19.97 -2.82 -6.75
CA VAL A 22 19.22 -4.06 -6.94
C VAL A 22 18.56 -4.48 -5.63
N ALA A 23 19.29 -4.36 -4.51
CA ALA A 23 18.73 -4.63 -3.18
C ALA A 23 17.55 -3.69 -2.86
N ALA A 24 17.69 -2.40 -3.15
CA ALA A 24 16.61 -1.43 -2.98
C ALA A 24 15.40 -1.75 -3.88
N ALA A 25 15.63 -2.11 -5.15
CA ALA A 25 14.56 -2.48 -6.07
C ALA A 25 13.78 -3.73 -5.61
N LEU A 26 14.50 -4.74 -5.10
CA LEU A 26 13.87 -5.95 -4.55
C LEU A 26 13.05 -5.66 -3.28
N ALA A 27 13.57 -4.82 -2.38
CA ALA A 27 12.84 -4.40 -1.19
C ALA A 27 11.59 -3.58 -1.55
N PHE A 28 11.67 -2.75 -2.58
CA PHE A 28 10.56 -1.94 -3.08
C PHE A 28 9.54 -2.73 -3.91
N LEU A 29 9.81 -4.00 -4.22
CA LEU A 29 8.91 -4.84 -5.01
C LEU A 29 7.57 -5.08 -4.30
N SER A 30 7.58 -5.24 -2.98
CA SER A 30 6.37 -5.45 -2.17
C SER A 30 5.36 -4.31 -2.28
N PRO A 31 5.73 -3.03 -2.01
CA PRO A 31 4.79 -1.93 -2.19
C PRO A 31 4.41 -1.73 -3.67
N CYS A 32 5.34 -1.92 -4.62
CA CYS A 32 5.03 -1.86 -6.05
C CYS A 32 3.96 -2.87 -6.46
N PHE A 33 4.10 -4.13 -6.04
CA PHE A 33 3.13 -5.18 -6.38
C PHE A 33 1.75 -4.86 -5.82
N PHE A 34 1.68 -4.39 -4.56
CA PHE A 34 0.43 -3.95 -3.95
C PHE A 34 -0.22 -2.82 -4.75
N PHE A 35 0.53 -1.77 -5.09
CA PHE A 35 0.02 -0.66 -5.90
C PHE A 35 -0.47 -1.11 -7.27
N ILE A 36 0.33 -1.90 -8.00
CA ILE A 36 -0.04 -2.41 -9.33
C ILE A 36 -1.30 -3.26 -9.24
N SER A 37 -1.41 -4.13 -8.24
CA SER A 37 -2.61 -4.95 -8.01
C SER A 37 -3.84 -4.08 -7.74
N LEU A 38 -3.69 -3.02 -6.94
CA LEU A 38 -4.76 -2.09 -6.60
C LEU A 38 -5.28 -1.33 -7.84
N PHE A 39 -4.36 -0.80 -8.65
CA PHE A 39 -4.70 -0.15 -9.92
C PHE A 39 -5.29 -1.14 -10.94
N SER A 40 -4.74 -2.34 -11.05
CA SER A 40 -5.23 -3.37 -11.97
C SER A 40 -6.64 -3.86 -11.61
N ASN A 41 -7.03 -3.78 -10.33
CA ASN A 41 -8.36 -4.18 -9.88
C ASN A 41 -9.38 -3.02 -9.90
N ALA A 42 -8.93 -1.77 -10.12
CA ALA A 42 -9.79 -0.59 -10.14
C ALA A 42 -10.63 -0.54 -11.44
N ARG A 43 -11.95 -0.70 -11.31
CA ARG A 43 -12.90 -0.74 -12.44
C ARG A 43 -13.75 0.52 -12.54
N ALA A 44 -14.06 1.15 -11.42
CA ALA A 44 -14.87 2.36 -11.35
C ALA A 44 -14.01 3.59 -11.06
N ARG A 45 -14.47 4.78 -11.48
CA ARG A 45 -13.80 6.05 -11.11
C ARG A 45 -13.66 6.23 -9.60
N ALA A 46 -14.63 5.72 -8.82
CA ALA A 46 -14.60 5.73 -7.37
C ALA A 46 -13.40 4.94 -6.80
N ASP A 47 -12.98 3.85 -7.45
CA ASP A 47 -11.83 3.04 -7.03
C ASP A 47 -10.55 3.86 -7.16
N TYR A 48 -10.35 4.55 -8.28
CA TYR A 48 -9.19 5.45 -8.46
C TYR A 48 -9.17 6.60 -7.45
N PHE A 49 -10.35 7.15 -7.09
CA PHE A 49 -10.43 8.15 -6.02
C PHE A 49 -10.09 7.58 -4.65
N ALA A 50 -10.48 6.33 -4.36
CA ALA A 50 -10.10 5.65 -3.12
C ALA A 50 -8.59 5.45 -3.02
N ILE A 51 -7.96 5.05 -4.13
CA ILE A 51 -6.50 4.90 -4.23
C ILE A 51 -5.81 6.23 -3.99
N ALA A 52 -6.24 7.29 -4.70
CA ALA A 52 -5.65 8.63 -4.54
C ALA A 52 -5.82 9.19 -3.13
N ALA A 53 -7.00 9.02 -2.53
CA ALA A 53 -7.28 9.43 -1.15
C ALA A 53 -6.41 8.67 -0.15
N GLY A 54 -6.26 7.35 -0.31
CA GLY A 54 -5.38 6.53 0.54
C GLY A 54 -3.91 6.95 0.47
N VAL A 55 -3.41 7.28 -0.73
CA VAL A 55 -2.04 7.80 -0.90
C VAL A 55 -1.84 9.15 -0.21
N LEU A 56 -2.82 10.05 -0.32
CA LEU A 56 -2.78 11.36 0.35
C LEU A 56 -2.84 11.26 1.87
N LEU A 57 -3.49 10.22 2.41
CA LEU A 57 -3.59 9.96 3.84
C LEU A 57 -2.37 9.22 4.42
N LEU A 58 -1.50 8.68 3.57
CA LEU A 58 -0.32 7.93 3.97
C LEU A 58 0.65 8.70 4.89
N PRO A 59 1.06 9.97 4.63
CA PRO A 59 1.95 10.69 5.54
C PRO A 59 1.37 10.88 6.94
N PHE A 60 0.04 11.01 7.05
CA PHE A 60 -0.62 11.12 8.34
C PHE A 60 -0.73 9.77 9.06
N CYS A 61 -0.95 8.69 8.32
CA CYS A 61 -1.02 7.35 8.94
C CYS A 61 0.34 6.95 9.51
N LEU A 62 1.43 7.14 8.76
CA LEU A 62 2.80 6.77 9.15
C LEU A 62 3.24 7.32 10.52
N GLU A 63 2.65 8.44 10.96
CA GLU A 63 2.93 9.02 12.28
C GLU A 63 1.98 8.51 13.38
N LEU A 64 0.74 8.14 13.04
CA LEU A 64 -0.27 7.74 14.01
C LEU A 64 -0.25 6.22 14.30
N VAL A 65 -0.06 5.35 13.30
CA VAL A 65 -0.23 3.89 13.48
C VAL A 65 0.76 3.02 12.66
N PRO A 66 2.08 3.10 12.92
CA PRO A 66 3.14 2.55 12.05
C PRO A 66 2.96 1.09 11.57
N ASP A 67 2.36 0.25 12.41
CA ASP A 67 2.15 -1.18 12.10
C ASP A 67 0.88 -1.45 11.28
N TYR A 68 -0.08 -0.51 11.28
CA TYR A 68 -1.39 -0.65 10.65
C TYR A 68 -1.68 0.45 9.61
N ASP A 69 -0.69 1.26 9.27
CA ASP A 69 -0.83 2.43 8.39
C ASP A 69 -1.58 2.12 7.11
N LEU A 70 -1.17 1.06 6.41
CA LEU A 70 -1.76 0.70 5.12
C LEU A 70 -3.23 0.28 5.24
N ALA A 71 -3.57 -0.43 6.32
CA ALA A 71 -4.94 -0.88 6.59
C ALA A 71 -5.84 0.31 6.97
N VAL A 72 -5.34 1.20 7.82
CA VAL A 72 -6.06 2.40 8.27
C VAL A 72 -6.22 3.39 7.11
N ALA A 73 -5.15 3.68 6.37
CA ALA A 73 -5.19 4.56 5.20
C ALA A 73 -6.13 4.02 4.12
N GLY A 74 -6.11 2.71 3.86
CA GLY A 74 -7.02 2.05 2.93
C GLY A 74 -8.48 2.12 3.37
N LEU A 75 -8.76 1.88 4.65
CA LEU A 75 -10.11 1.95 5.19
C LEU A 75 -10.66 3.38 5.18
N VAL A 76 -9.87 4.36 5.64
CA VAL A 76 -10.27 5.77 5.69
C VAL A 76 -10.41 6.34 4.29
N GLY A 77 -9.41 6.13 3.41
CA GLY A 77 -9.42 6.58 2.02
C GLY A 77 -10.55 5.95 1.20
N GLY A 78 -10.79 4.65 1.37
CA GLY A 78 -11.91 3.93 0.77
C GLY A 78 -13.28 4.43 1.24
N THR A 79 -13.42 4.69 2.55
CA THR A 79 -14.65 5.24 3.12
C THR A 79 -14.93 6.65 2.60
N LEU A 80 -13.91 7.52 2.55
CA LEU A 80 -14.03 8.88 2.00
C LEU A 80 -14.42 8.86 0.52
N ALA A 81 -13.79 7.99 -0.29
CA ALA A 81 -14.13 7.84 -1.70
C ALA A 81 -15.54 7.25 -1.91
N PHE A 82 -15.98 6.32 -1.06
CA PHE A 82 -17.35 5.81 -1.08
C PHE A 82 -18.37 6.89 -0.79
N VAL A 83 -18.16 7.69 0.28
CA VAL A 83 -19.05 8.81 0.64
C VAL A 83 -19.07 9.87 -0.47
N ALA A 84 -17.91 10.25 -0.99
CA ALA A 84 -17.80 11.21 -2.10
C ALA A 84 -18.46 10.68 -3.39
N GLY A 85 -18.30 9.39 -3.69
CA GLY A 85 -18.91 8.73 -4.84
C GLY A 85 -20.43 8.56 -4.71
N ARG A 86 -20.92 8.33 -3.49
CA ARG A 86 -22.36 8.24 -3.20
C ARG A 86 -23.06 9.60 -3.29
N SER A 87 -22.40 10.68 -2.88
CA SER A 87 -22.93 12.04 -3.04
C SER A 87 -23.08 12.46 -4.51
N ARG A 88 -22.28 11.87 -5.43
CA ARG A 88 -22.40 12.09 -6.88
C ARG A 88 -23.38 11.16 -7.58
N ARG A 89 -23.90 10.12 -6.90
CA ARG A 89 -25.03 9.32 -7.35
C ARG A 89 -26.30 9.84 -6.67
N ALA A 90 -26.74 11.04 -7.05
CA ALA A 90 -28.11 11.43 -6.79
C ALA A 90 -29.04 10.39 -7.46
N PRO A 91 -30.09 9.92 -6.78
CA PRO A 91 -31.04 8.96 -7.34
C PRO A 91 -31.75 9.63 -8.53
N VAL A 92 -31.72 8.97 -9.68
CA VAL A 92 -32.73 9.15 -10.73
C VAL A 92 -33.77 8.06 -10.57
#